data_AF-A0A5C8JKM6-F1
#
_entry.id   AF-A0A5C8JKM6-F1
#
_cell.length_a   1.000
_cell.length_b   1.000
_cell.length_c   1.000
_cell.angle_alpha   90.00
_cell.angle_beta   90.00
_cell.angle_gamma   90.00
#
_symmetry.space_group_name_H-M   'P 1'
#
loop_
_entity.id
_entity.type
_entity.pdbx_description
1 polymer ?
#
loop_
_entity_poly.entity_id
_entity_poly.type
_entity_poly.pdbx_seq_one_letter_code
_entity_poly.pdbx_strand_id
1 'polypeptide(L)'
;MQMKDFALKYCKLGLSVIPISPYNKHPLVKFADRPPFTMEEVSRLWDEYPNANIALKTDKFFVIDIDVHGINGFESLKNWKHLDLIKPTLQAKTASGGKHLFYLKRDDANIGQQIGFLPGVDIKAHDNNYVLVAPSATDKGTYEWDLVKSPAKGTMMTASKDLIQAINRENKTSSGLRELYYQSVNHSGKSKTTHLFETILYGFGDTGGRNDKLAKFAGGLLARGVDSNDVLSLCLLANSNGIEQINSKELERTVESMIKKHERR
;
A
#
# COMPACT_ATOMS: atom_id res chain seq x y z
N MET A 1 -16.85 -15.01 21.03
CA MET A 1 -17.20 -13.75 20.36
C MET A 1 -16.97 -13.97 18.88
N GLN A 2 -17.97 -13.74 18.02
CA GLN A 2 -17.91 -14.05 16.58
C GLN A 2 -17.21 -12.91 15.81
N MET A 3 -16.73 -13.15 14.58
CA MET A 3 -16.08 -12.12 13.75
C MET A 3 -16.96 -10.88 13.59
N LYS A 4 -18.27 -11.07 13.44
CA LYS A 4 -19.28 -10.01 13.38
C LYS A 4 -19.20 -9.04 14.57
N ASP A 5 -19.09 -9.56 15.79
CA ASP A 5 -19.04 -8.74 17.01
C ASP A 5 -17.79 -7.84 17.02
N PHE A 6 -16.65 -8.35 16.56
CA PHE A 6 -15.42 -7.58 16.44
C PHE A 6 -15.53 -6.51 15.36
N ALA A 7 -16.08 -6.85 14.18
CA ALA A 7 -16.29 -5.91 13.09
C ALA A 7 -17.19 -4.74 13.53
N LEU A 8 -18.31 -5.03 14.20
CA LEU A 8 -19.20 -4.02 14.76
C LEU A 8 -18.53 -3.18 15.85
N LYS A 9 -17.67 -3.78 16.68
CA LYS A 9 -16.90 -3.04 17.69
C LYS A 9 -15.96 -2.02 17.04
N TYR A 10 -15.24 -2.37 15.98
CA TYR A 10 -14.38 -1.43 15.26
C TYR A 10 -15.18 -0.32 14.57
N CYS A 11 -16.30 -0.67 13.93
CA CYS A 11 -17.18 0.31 13.31
C CYS A 11 -17.72 1.31 14.35
N LYS A 12 -18.12 0.83 15.54
CA LYS A 12 -18.54 1.69 16.66
C LYS A 12 -17.43 2.62 17.18
N LEU A 13 -16.16 2.25 17.00
CA LEU A 13 -15.01 3.12 17.29
C LEU A 13 -14.74 4.16 16.19
N GLY A 14 -15.58 4.24 15.15
CA GLY A 14 -15.43 5.16 14.03
C GLY A 14 -14.43 4.70 12.97
N LEU A 15 -13.96 3.45 13.06
CA LEU A 15 -12.99 2.89 12.12
C LEU A 15 -13.70 2.33 10.88
N SER A 16 -13.05 2.49 9.73
CA SER A 16 -13.59 2.09 8.44
C SER A 16 -13.30 0.61 8.17
N VAL A 17 -14.24 -0.24 8.52
CA VAL A 17 -14.11 -1.71 8.48
C VAL A 17 -14.30 -2.26 7.08
N ILE A 18 -13.54 -3.27 6.68
CA ILE A 18 -13.65 -3.97 5.39
C ILE A 18 -13.61 -5.49 5.63
N PRO A 19 -14.54 -6.27 5.04
CA PRO A 19 -14.48 -7.73 5.07
C PRO A 19 -13.46 -8.23 4.05
N ILE A 20 -12.51 -9.03 4.53
CA ILE A 20 -11.42 -9.60 3.75
C ILE A 20 -11.59 -11.11 3.66
N SER A 21 -11.33 -11.68 2.49
CA SER A 21 -11.29 -13.12 2.29
C SER A 21 -10.24 -13.76 3.21
N PRO A 22 -10.59 -14.80 3.97
CA PRO A 22 -9.65 -15.48 4.87
C PRO A 22 -8.55 -16.23 4.11
N TYR A 23 -8.72 -16.48 2.81
CA TYR A 23 -7.83 -17.32 2.02
C TYR A 23 -6.75 -16.56 1.27
N ASN A 24 -7.06 -15.36 0.75
CA ASN A 24 -6.19 -14.65 -0.19
C ASN A 24 -5.98 -13.18 0.17
N LYS A 25 -6.48 -12.73 1.33
CA LYS A 25 -6.37 -11.35 1.82
C LYS A 25 -6.96 -10.28 0.89
N HIS A 26 -7.79 -10.66 -0.08
CA HIS A 26 -8.48 -9.72 -0.94
C HIS A 26 -9.82 -9.27 -0.32
N PRO A 27 -10.25 -8.01 -0.54
CA PRO A 27 -11.56 -7.54 -0.12
C PRO A 27 -12.68 -8.35 -0.77
N LEU A 28 -13.68 -8.73 0.02
CA LEU A 28 -14.87 -9.42 -0.48
C LEU A 28 -15.85 -8.46 -1.17
N VAL A 29 -15.72 -7.16 -0.90
CA VAL A 29 -16.58 -6.11 -1.45
C VAL A 29 -15.75 -4.89 -1.90
N LYS A 30 -16.28 -4.14 -2.85
CA LYS A 30 -15.67 -2.87 -3.28
C LYS A 30 -15.78 -1.83 -2.15
N PHE A 31 -14.63 -1.32 -1.70
CA PHE A 31 -14.52 -0.31 -0.64
C PHE A 31 -13.73 0.95 -1.05
N ALA A 32 -12.95 0.87 -2.14
CA ALA A 32 -12.15 1.99 -2.64
C ALA A 32 -13.06 3.12 -3.13
N ASP A 33 -12.66 4.36 -2.82
CA ASP A 33 -13.37 5.61 -3.16
C ASP A 33 -14.81 5.66 -2.64
N ARG A 34 -15.09 4.91 -1.58
CA ARG A 34 -16.38 4.88 -0.90
C ARG A 34 -16.26 5.39 0.53
N PRO A 35 -17.35 6.01 1.05
CA PRO A 35 -17.50 6.26 2.47
C PRO A 35 -17.35 4.97 3.30
N PRO A 36 -17.01 5.08 4.60
CA PRO A 36 -17.02 3.95 5.52
C PRO A 36 -18.41 3.29 5.59
N PHE A 37 -18.45 1.97 5.70
CA PHE A 37 -19.71 1.24 5.87
C PHE A 37 -20.41 1.61 7.19
N THR A 38 -21.74 1.66 7.18
CA THR A 38 -22.55 1.85 8.40
C THR A 38 -22.57 0.57 9.25
N MET A 39 -23.04 0.68 10.50
CA MET A 39 -23.20 -0.49 11.39
C MET A 39 -24.12 -1.56 10.80
N GLU A 40 -25.19 -1.15 10.11
CA GLU A 40 -26.15 -2.05 9.46
C GLU A 40 -25.54 -2.72 8.23
N GLU A 41 -24.71 -2.01 7.46
CA GLU A 41 -23.93 -2.59 6.36
C GLU A 41 -22.91 -3.60 6.88
N VAL A 42 -22.12 -3.24 7.90
CA VAL A 42 -21.16 -4.14 8.54
C VAL A 42 -21.88 -5.39 9.09
N SER A 43 -23.03 -5.23 9.76
CA SER A 43 -23.80 -6.37 10.26
C SER A 43 -24.18 -7.32 9.12
N ARG A 44 -24.75 -6.80 8.03
CA ARG A 44 -25.16 -7.60 6.87
C ARG A 44 -23.99 -8.28 6.18
N LEU A 45 -22.86 -7.59 6.02
CA LEU A 45 -21.65 -8.15 5.41
C LEU A 45 -21.14 -9.37 6.20
N TRP A 46 -21.19 -9.35 7.53
CA TRP A 46 -20.79 -10.50 8.33
C TRP A 46 -21.89 -11.54 8.53
N ASP A 47 -23.15 -11.25 8.20
CA ASP A 47 -24.18 -12.28 8.03
C ASP A 47 -23.98 -13.07 6.73
N GLU A 48 -23.56 -12.38 5.65
CA GLU A 48 -23.24 -12.99 4.35
C GLU A 48 -21.89 -13.72 4.36
N TYR A 49 -20.88 -13.14 5.03
CA TYR A 49 -19.53 -13.69 5.13
C TYR A 49 -19.10 -13.90 6.60
N PRO A 50 -19.65 -14.88 7.33
CA PRO A 50 -19.41 -15.05 8.77
C PRO A 50 -17.94 -15.24 9.17
N ASN A 51 -17.15 -15.80 8.26
CA ASN A 51 -15.72 -16.09 8.47
C ASN A 51 -14.79 -15.05 7.82
N ALA A 52 -15.30 -13.92 7.35
CA ALA A 52 -14.47 -12.87 6.77
C ALA A 52 -13.49 -12.31 7.82
N ASN A 53 -12.23 -12.21 7.43
CA ASN A 53 -11.24 -11.43 8.15
C ASN A 53 -11.64 -9.94 8.18
N ILE A 54 -11.13 -9.23 9.17
CA ILE A 54 -11.39 -7.82 9.40
C ILE A 54 -10.15 -7.02 9.03
N ALA A 55 -10.31 -6.09 8.10
CA ALA A 55 -9.35 -5.03 7.87
C ALA A 55 -9.93 -3.66 8.18
N LEU A 56 -9.05 -2.69 8.43
CA LEU A 56 -9.36 -1.29 8.63
C LEU A 56 -8.71 -0.45 7.53
N LYS A 57 -9.46 0.48 6.91
CA LYS A 57 -8.87 1.45 5.98
C LYS A 57 -7.88 2.35 6.71
N THR A 58 -6.80 2.70 6.04
CA THR A 58 -5.81 3.68 6.51
C THR A 58 -6.22 5.11 6.10
N ASP A 59 -7.51 5.44 6.25
CA ASP A 59 -8.09 6.74 5.91
C ASP A 59 -7.87 7.76 7.04
N LYS A 60 -8.16 7.36 8.29
CA LYS A 60 -8.02 8.20 9.49
C LYS A 60 -6.66 8.08 10.18
N PHE A 61 -5.95 7.00 9.88
CA PHE A 61 -4.68 6.65 10.49
C PHE A 61 -3.73 6.10 9.44
N PHE A 62 -2.45 6.05 9.77
CA PHE A 62 -1.45 5.31 9.00
C PHE A 62 -0.79 4.24 9.89
N VAL A 63 -0.13 3.29 9.25
CA VAL A 63 0.56 2.19 9.92
C VAL A 63 2.01 2.16 9.47
N ILE A 64 2.93 2.06 10.44
CA ILE A 64 4.27 1.55 10.18
C ILE A 64 4.18 0.02 10.27
N ASP A 65 4.28 -0.64 9.12
CA ASP A 65 4.18 -2.09 8.98
C ASP A 65 5.58 -2.69 8.92
N ILE A 66 5.95 -3.44 9.95
CA ILE A 66 7.27 -4.03 10.15
C ILE A 66 7.15 -5.52 9.86
N ASP A 67 7.69 -5.98 8.73
CA ASP A 67 7.72 -7.40 8.35
C ASP A 67 9.05 -8.04 8.78
N VAL A 68 9.04 -9.35 8.97
CA VAL A 68 10.21 -10.20 9.25
C VAL A 68 10.45 -11.20 8.13
N HIS A 69 9.62 -11.23 7.10
CA HIS A 69 9.76 -12.14 5.97
C HIS A 69 10.79 -11.62 4.95
N GLY A 70 11.86 -12.39 4.74
CA GLY A 70 12.95 -12.05 3.82
C GLY A 70 14.01 -11.15 4.46
N ILE A 71 13.63 -9.92 4.85
CA ILE A 71 14.48 -8.97 5.58
C ILE A 71 13.83 -8.65 6.92
N ASN A 72 14.63 -8.63 7.98
CA ASN A 72 14.15 -8.32 9.33
C ASN A 72 13.92 -6.81 9.51
N GLY A 73 12.68 -6.35 9.32
CA GLY A 73 12.30 -4.95 9.46
C GLY A 73 12.55 -4.37 10.85
N PHE A 74 12.59 -5.19 11.91
CA PHE A 74 12.96 -4.71 13.25
C PHE A 74 14.42 -4.24 13.31
N GLU A 75 15.33 -4.91 12.62
CA GLU A 75 16.73 -4.50 12.53
C GLU A 75 16.88 -3.22 11.71
N SER A 76 16.19 -3.13 10.58
CA SER A 76 16.18 -1.93 9.76
C SER A 76 15.63 -0.72 10.52
N LEU A 77 14.56 -0.90 11.27
CA LEU A 77 14.00 0.15 12.12
C LEU A 77 14.95 0.53 13.25
N LYS A 78 15.61 -0.44 13.89
CA LYS A 78 16.60 -0.18 14.96
C LYS A 78 17.77 0.68 14.49
N ASN A 79 18.16 0.54 13.23
CA ASN A 79 19.24 1.30 12.61
C ASN A 79 18.78 2.64 12.01
N TRP A 80 17.48 2.95 12.05
CA TRP A 80 16.98 4.22 11.54
C TRP A 80 17.34 5.36 12.50
N LYS A 81 18.02 6.40 11.98
CA LYS A 81 18.51 7.56 12.75
C LYS A 81 17.43 8.34 13.51
N HIS A 82 16.15 8.12 13.19
CA HIS A 82 15.00 8.79 13.79
C HIS A 82 14.09 7.83 14.59
N LEU A 83 14.62 6.67 14.99
CA LEU A 83 13.89 5.67 15.80
C LEU A 83 13.27 6.28 17.08
N ASP A 84 13.95 7.25 17.69
CA ASP A 84 13.52 7.96 18.89
C ASP A 84 12.22 8.77 18.69
N LEU A 85 11.86 9.09 17.44
CA LEU A 85 10.60 9.74 17.09
C LEU A 85 9.40 8.78 17.11
N ILE A 86 9.64 7.46 17.07
CA ILE A 86 8.60 6.43 17.19
C ILE A 86 8.24 6.27 18.66
N LYS A 87 7.24 7.04 19.11
CA LYS A 87 6.72 6.94 20.48
C LYS A 87 5.72 5.77 20.60
N PRO A 88 5.52 5.20 21.81
CA PRO A 88 4.52 4.16 22.01
C PRO A 88 3.13 4.58 21.50
N THR A 89 2.53 3.73 20.70
CA THR A 89 1.16 3.87 20.16
C THR A 89 0.48 2.51 20.14
N LEU A 90 -0.78 2.41 19.73
CA LEU A 90 -1.45 1.12 19.54
C LEU A 90 -0.64 0.22 18.61
N GLN A 91 -0.38 -1.02 19.04
CA GLN A 91 0.42 -1.99 18.30
C GLN A 91 -0.33 -3.29 18.10
N ALA A 92 -0.09 -3.96 16.97
CA ALA A 92 -0.54 -5.32 16.73
C ALA A 92 0.62 -6.21 16.28
N LYS A 93 0.62 -7.47 16.70
CA LYS A 93 1.42 -8.53 16.08
C LYS A 93 0.75 -8.97 14.80
N THR A 94 1.53 -9.17 13.74
CA THR A 94 1.02 -9.70 12.48
C THR A 94 1.09 -11.22 12.47
N ALA A 95 0.29 -11.84 11.61
CA ALA A 95 0.28 -13.30 11.44
C ALA A 95 1.65 -13.90 11.07
N SER A 96 2.56 -13.13 10.46
CA SER A 96 3.91 -13.58 10.07
C SER A 96 4.98 -13.35 11.14
N GLY A 97 4.62 -12.82 12.31
CA GLY A 97 5.57 -12.48 13.39
C GLY A 97 6.13 -11.06 13.31
N GLY A 98 5.66 -10.25 12.36
CA GLY A 98 5.93 -8.82 12.28
C GLY A 98 5.07 -7.98 13.24
N LYS A 99 5.04 -6.66 13.02
CA LYS A 99 4.33 -5.71 13.88
C LYS A 99 3.76 -4.53 13.10
N HIS A 100 2.53 -4.14 13.44
CA HIS A 100 1.92 -2.88 13.02
C HIS A 100 1.98 -1.85 14.15
N LEU A 101 2.42 -0.63 13.85
CA LEU A 101 2.32 0.54 14.74
C LEU A 101 1.33 1.54 14.15
N PHE A 102 0.23 1.83 14.85
CA PHE A 102 -0.87 2.63 14.32
C PHE A 102 -0.77 4.08 14.80
N TYR A 103 -0.89 5.06 13.91
CA TYR A 103 -0.88 6.47 14.27
C TYR A 103 -2.03 7.23 13.61
N LEU A 104 -2.73 8.05 14.38
CA LEU A 104 -3.73 8.96 13.81
C LEU A 104 -3.03 9.97 12.88
N LYS A 105 -3.66 10.22 11.72
CA LYS A 105 -3.22 11.27 10.79
C LYS A 105 -3.43 12.64 11.43
N ARG A 106 -2.74 13.63 10.87
CA ARG A 106 -2.87 15.03 11.26
C ARG A 106 -3.46 15.83 10.11
N ASP A 107 -4.32 16.79 10.43
CA ASP A 107 -4.85 17.72 9.42
C ASP A 107 -3.77 18.72 8.95
N ASP A 108 -2.75 18.96 9.78
CA ASP A 108 -1.68 19.93 9.54
C ASP A 108 -0.36 19.32 9.03
N ALA A 109 -0.35 18.03 8.69
CA ALA A 109 0.81 17.35 8.10
C ALA A 109 0.39 16.13 7.28
N ASN A 110 0.81 16.08 6.02
CA ASN A 110 0.48 14.97 5.12
C ASN A 110 1.47 13.80 5.25
N ILE A 111 0.98 12.57 5.20
CA ILE A 111 1.76 11.33 5.20
C ILE A 111 1.31 10.46 4.02
N GLY A 112 2.25 10.15 3.13
CA GLY A 112 1.98 9.32 1.94
C GLY A 112 2.21 7.84 2.20
N GLN A 113 1.65 7.00 1.33
CA GLN A 113 2.02 5.59 1.21
C GLN A 113 3.50 5.48 0.84
N GLN A 114 4.27 4.63 1.52
CA GLN A 114 5.67 4.37 1.18
C GLN A 114 5.95 2.88 1.31
N ILE A 115 6.06 2.18 0.19
CA ILE A 115 6.49 0.78 0.16
C ILE A 115 8.02 0.75 0.17
N GLY A 116 8.61 -0.04 1.07
CA GLY A 116 10.05 -0.07 1.27
C GLY A 116 10.61 1.22 1.86
N PHE A 117 9.87 1.86 2.77
CA PHE A 117 10.35 3.03 3.54
C PHE A 117 11.70 2.73 4.19
N LEU A 118 11.82 1.56 4.79
CA LEU A 118 13.09 0.90 5.10
C LEU A 118 13.02 -0.54 4.60
N PRO A 119 14.16 -1.26 4.48
CA PRO A 119 14.11 -2.69 4.19
C PRO A 119 13.22 -3.43 5.21
N GLY A 120 12.22 -4.17 4.74
CA GLY A 120 11.25 -4.85 5.61
C GLY A 120 10.30 -3.93 6.39
N VAL A 121 10.22 -2.63 6.07
CA VAL A 121 9.29 -1.69 6.73
C VAL A 121 8.55 -0.84 5.70
N ASP A 122 7.22 -0.90 5.74
CA ASP A 122 6.33 -0.10 4.91
C ASP A 122 5.59 0.98 5.73
N ILE A 123 5.17 2.03 5.04
CA ILE A 123 4.20 3.02 5.54
C ILE A 123 2.89 2.83 4.77
N LYS A 124 1.86 2.36 5.47
CA LYS A 124 0.51 2.20 4.94
C LYS A 124 -0.35 3.40 5.34
N ALA A 125 -0.59 4.32 4.40
CA ALA A 125 -1.20 5.61 4.69
C ALA A 125 -2.25 6.08 3.67
N HIS A 126 -2.40 5.38 2.55
CA HIS A 126 -3.37 5.77 1.52
C HIS A 126 -4.82 5.53 1.97
N ASP A 127 -5.76 6.39 1.58
CA ASP A 127 -7.16 6.30 2.03
C ASP A 127 -7.86 5.03 1.53
N ASN A 128 -7.39 4.46 0.41
CA ASN A 128 -7.85 3.18 -0.12
C ASN A 128 -6.93 2.00 0.22
N ASN A 129 -5.91 2.19 1.06
CA ASN A 129 -5.15 1.08 1.61
C ASN A 129 -5.81 0.59 2.92
N TYR A 130 -5.47 -0.62 3.34
CA TYR A 130 -6.03 -1.26 4.53
C TYR A 130 -5.02 -2.18 5.20
N VAL A 131 -5.27 -2.49 6.47
CA VAL A 131 -4.50 -3.45 7.25
C VAL A 131 -5.43 -4.44 7.93
N LEU A 132 -5.07 -5.72 7.92
CA LEU A 132 -5.75 -6.72 8.74
C LEU A 132 -5.48 -6.43 10.23
N VAL A 133 -6.49 -6.67 11.06
CA VAL A 133 -6.43 -6.47 12.51
C VAL A 133 -6.99 -7.67 13.25
N ALA A 134 -6.71 -7.75 14.56
CA ALA A 134 -7.22 -8.83 15.39
C ALA A 134 -8.77 -8.91 15.35
N PRO A 135 -9.37 -10.11 15.41
CA PRO A 135 -8.74 -11.42 15.53
C PRO A 135 -8.54 -12.13 14.18
N SER A 136 -8.33 -11.39 13.08
CA SER A 136 -8.14 -11.97 11.75
C SER A 136 -7.01 -13.01 11.72
N ALA A 137 -7.14 -14.03 10.89
CA ALA A 137 -6.19 -15.13 10.81
C ALA A 137 -5.80 -15.43 9.35
N THR A 138 -4.60 -15.97 9.18
CA THR A 138 -4.10 -16.50 7.90
C THR A 138 -3.45 -17.85 8.17
N ASP A 139 -3.09 -18.54 7.10
CA ASP A 139 -2.23 -19.74 7.11
C ASP A 139 -0.97 -19.62 8.00
N LYS A 140 -0.39 -18.42 8.12
CA LYS A 140 0.82 -18.15 8.89
C LYS A 140 0.57 -17.91 10.39
N GLY A 141 -0.65 -17.55 10.77
CA GLY A 141 -0.98 -17.24 12.16
C GLY A 141 -2.10 -16.20 12.31
N THR A 142 -2.22 -15.63 13.51
CA THR A 142 -3.29 -14.72 13.91
C THR A 142 -2.77 -13.30 14.12
N TYR A 143 -3.57 -12.30 13.76
CA TYR A 143 -3.34 -10.92 14.15
C TYR A 143 -3.80 -10.71 15.59
N GLU A 144 -2.96 -10.08 16.41
CA GLU A 144 -3.23 -9.89 17.85
C GLU A 144 -2.87 -8.47 18.29
N TRP A 145 -3.70 -7.84 19.12
CA TRP A 145 -3.34 -6.56 19.73
C TRP A 145 -2.27 -6.77 20.81
N ASP A 146 -1.15 -6.05 20.70
CA ASP A 146 -0.07 -6.05 21.69
C ASP A 146 -0.35 -4.96 22.74
N LEU A 147 -1.31 -5.23 23.63
CA LEU A 147 -1.76 -4.28 24.65
C LEU A 147 -0.69 -3.98 25.71
N VAL A 148 0.29 -4.87 25.89
CA VAL A 148 1.41 -4.67 26.83
C VAL A 148 2.36 -3.59 26.33
N LYS A 149 2.60 -3.53 25.01
CA LYS A 149 3.46 -2.51 24.39
C LYS A 149 2.69 -1.27 23.93
N SER A 150 1.35 -1.33 23.91
CA SER A 150 0.49 -0.19 23.60
C SER A 150 0.33 0.74 24.82
N PRO A 151 0.07 2.05 24.62
CA PRO A 151 -0.34 2.93 25.70
C PRO A 151 -1.60 2.42 26.42
N ALA A 152 -1.80 2.89 27.66
CA ALA A 152 -2.97 2.52 28.47
C ALA A 152 -4.27 2.64 27.65
N LYS A 153 -5.14 1.62 27.75
CA LYS A 153 -6.39 1.46 26.99
C LYS A 153 -6.24 1.12 25.49
N GLY A 154 -5.04 0.83 24.99
CA GLY A 154 -4.85 0.50 23.57
C GLY A 154 -5.14 1.68 22.65
N THR A 155 -4.80 2.89 23.09
CA THR A 155 -5.11 4.12 22.35
C THR A 155 -4.14 4.32 21.20
N MET A 156 -4.68 4.67 20.03
CA MET A 156 -3.90 5.13 18.89
C MET A 156 -3.47 6.58 19.13
N MET A 157 -2.18 6.84 19.08
CA MET A 157 -1.62 8.18 19.30
C MET A 157 -1.55 8.95 17.98
N THR A 158 -1.71 10.27 18.04
CA THR A 158 -1.41 11.14 16.90
C THR A 158 0.10 11.19 16.69
N ALA A 159 0.55 10.99 15.45
CA ALA A 159 1.97 11.12 15.13
C ALA A 159 2.47 12.54 15.42
N SER A 160 3.75 12.67 15.80
CA SER A 160 4.40 13.98 15.87
C SER A 160 4.67 14.50 14.45
N LYS A 161 4.74 15.83 14.29
CA LYS A 161 5.15 16.44 13.01
C LYS A 161 6.55 15.98 12.60
N ASP A 162 7.46 15.87 13.57
CA ASP A 162 8.84 15.47 13.32
C ASP A 162 8.91 14.03 12.79
N LEU A 163 8.09 13.10 13.32
CA LEU A 163 8.02 11.73 12.80
C LEU A 163 7.54 11.72 11.34
N ILE A 164 6.45 12.45 11.04
CA ILE A 164 5.93 12.54 9.67
C ILE A 164 6.96 13.16 8.74
N GLN A 165 7.65 14.22 9.15
CA GLN A 165 8.71 14.84 8.36
C GLN A 165 9.90 13.92 8.15
N ALA A 166 10.32 13.17 9.16
CA ALA A 166 11.40 12.20 9.06
C ALA A 166 11.04 11.08 8.06
N ILE A 167 9.83 10.52 8.15
CA ILE A 167 9.34 9.51 7.21
C ILE A 167 9.30 10.06 5.78
N ASN A 168 8.75 11.25 5.58
CA ASN A 168 8.67 11.89 4.26
C ASN A 168 10.06 12.27 3.69
N ARG A 169 11.05 12.56 4.55
CA ARG A 169 12.43 12.79 4.12
C ARG A 169 13.15 11.48 3.77
N GLU A 170 12.90 10.40 4.50
CA GLU A 170 13.50 9.10 4.19
C GLU A 170 13.10 8.63 2.79
N ASN A 171 11.86 8.84 2.36
CA ASN A 171 11.43 8.63 0.96
C ASN A 171 12.33 9.37 -0.06
N LYS A 172 12.84 10.56 0.30
CA LYS A 172 13.80 11.30 -0.52
C LYS A 172 15.23 10.73 -0.43
N THR A 173 15.55 10.00 0.64
CA THR A 173 16.89 9.49 1.03
C THR A 173 17.10 7.98 0.81
N SER A 174 16.03 7.20 0.56
CA SER A 174 16.06 5.84 -0.06
C SER A 174 16.76 5.84 -1.43
N SER A 175 17.24 7.01 -1.82
CA SER A 175 18.27 7.25 -2.78
C SER A 175 19.60 6.52 -2.57
N GLY A 176 19.83 5.64 -1.59
CA GLY A 176 21.12 4.93 -1.48
C GLY A 176 21.51 4.11 -2.74
N LEU A 177 20.55 3.38 -3.35
CA LEU A 177 20.73 2.77 -4.68
C LEU A 177 20.74 3.81 -5.80
N ARG A 178 19.98 4.89 -5.62
CA ARG A 178 19.93 6.05 -6.52
C ARG A 178 21.24 6.85 -6.50
N GLU A 179 22.05 6.76 -5.46
CA GLU A 179 23.28 7.51 -5.19
C GLU A 179 24.48 6.69 -5.65
N LEU A 180 24.45 5.36 -5.48
CA LEU A 180 25.28 4.42 -6.25
C LEU A 180 25.00 4.53 -7.77
N TYR A 181 23.73 4.75 -8.15
CA TYR A 181 23.33 5.08 -9.50
C TYR A 181 23.83 6.48 -9.91
N TYR A 182 23.58 7.56 -9.17
CA TYR A 182 24.05 8.92 -9.54
C TYR A 182 25.57 9.05 -9.56
N GLN A 183 26.30 8.32 -8.71
CA GLN A 183 27.76 8.22 -8.76
C GLN A 183 28.24 7.45 -10.01
N SER A 184 27.46 6.49 -10.53
CA SER A 184 27.77 5.78 -11.79
C SER A 184 27.21 6.44 -13.06
N VAL A 185 26.19 7.29 -12.97
CA VAL A 185 25.48 7.92 -14.12
C VAL A 185 25.83 9.41 -14.30
N ASN A 186 26.97 9.86 -13.77
CA ASN A 186 27.62 11.08 -14.26
C ASN A 186 28.05 11.01 -15.74
N HIS A 187 27.69 9.94 -16.46
CA HIS A 187 27.63 9.87 -17.91
C HIS A 187 26.19 9.74 -18.44
N SER A 188 25.71 10.82 -19.05
CA SER A 188 24.61 10.90 -20.04
C SER A 188 23.15 10.77 -19.55
N GLY A 189 22.27 11.58 -20.15
CA GLY A 189 20.85 11.67 -19.79
C GLY A 189 20.08 10.36 -19.91
N LYS A 190 19.08 10.17 -19.04
CA LYS A 190 18.22 8.98 -19.00
C LYS A 190 17.67 8.62 -20.38
N SER A 191 17.90 7.38 -20.81
CA SER A 191 17.37 6.90 -22.08
C SER A 191 15.85 6.69 -22.03
N LYS A 192 15.20 6.59 -23.20
CA LYS A 192 13.79 6.17 -23.29
C LYS A 192 13.57 4.78 -22.67
N THR A 193 14.57 3.90 -22.72
CA THR A 193 14.49 2.54 -22.14
C THR A 193 14.52 2.59 -20.62
N THR A 194 15.33 3.50 -20.05
CA THR A 194 15.37 3.74 -18.59
C THR A 194 13.99 4.11 -18.06
N HIS A 195 13.28 5.00 -18.76
CA HIS A 195 11.93 5.41 -18.34
C HIS A 195 10.90 4.28 -18.41
N LEU A 196 11.06 3.30 -19.32
CA LEU A 196 10.16 2.14 -19.36
C LEU A 196 10.30 1.30 -18.09
N PHE A 197 11.53 0.97 -17.69
CA PHE A 197 11.75 0.18 -16.47
C PHE A 197 11.26 0.91 -15.21
N GLU A 198 11.49 2.21 -15.10
CA GLU A 198 10.96 3.01 -14.00
C GLU A 198 9.42 3.06 -13.99
N THR A 199 8.78 3.07 -15.16
CA THR A 199 7.30 3.05 -15.26
C THR A 199 6.70 1.73 -14.74
N ILE A 200 7.39 0.60 -14.90
CA ILE A 200 6.94 -0.68 -14.33
C ILE A 200 6.86 -0.59 -12.80
N LEU A 201 7.83 0.10 -12.18
CA LEU A 201 7.92 0.20 -10.73
C LEU A 201 6.93 1.22 -10.14
N TYR A 202 6.74 2.36 -10.81
CA TYR A 202 5.97 3.49 -10.24
C TYR A 202 4.57 3.67 -10.86
N GLY A 203 4.26 2.90 -11.91
CA GLY A 203 3.04 3.06 -12.68
C GLY A 203 2.95 4.40 -13.41
N PHE A 204 1.71 4.87 -13.64
CA PHE A 204 1.44 5.99 -14.54
C PHE A 204 1.29 7.37 -13.85
N GLY A 205 1.56 7.47 -12.54
CA GLY A 205 1.52 8.71 -11.77
C GLY A 205 0.12 9.19 -11.34
N ASP A 206 0.05 10.41 -10.80
CA ASP A 206 -0.80 10.76 -9.66
C ASP A 206 -2.09 11.54 -10.01
N THR A 207 -2.28 12.05 -11.22
CA THR A 207 -3.56 12.61 -11.77
C THR A 207 -3.28 13.38 -13.07
N GLY A 208 -4.18 13.28 -14.05
CA GLY A 208 -4.04 13.91 -15.38
C GLY A 208 -2.97 13.26 -16.28
N GLY A 209 -3.35 12.84 -17.50
CA GLY A 209 -2.40 12.31 -18.48
C GLY A 209 -1.92 10.86 -18.25
N ARG A 210 -2.54 10.10 -17.35
CA ARG A 210 -2.23 8.67 -17.11
C ARG A 210 -2.45 7.81 -18.35
N ASN A 211 -3.55 8.04 -19.08
CA ASN A 211 -3.80 7.33 -20.34
C ASN A 211 -2.76 7.68 -21.42
N ASP A 212 -2.26 8.93 -21.42
CA ASP A 212 -1.17 9.34 -22.33
C ASP A 212 0.15 8.65 -21.94
N LYS A 213 0.46 8.54 -20.64
CA LYS A 213 1.62 7.78 -20.14
C LYS A 213 1.51 6.29 -20.42
N LEU A 214 0.34 5.69 -20.21
CA LEU A 214 0.03 4.29 -20.58
C LEU A 214 0.26 4.07 -22.08
N ALA A 215 -0.29 4.95 -22.93
CA ALA A 215 -0.11 4.87 -24.37
C ALA A 215 1.37 5.00 -24.79
N LYS A 216 2.11 5.93 -24.16
CA LYS A 216 3.56 6.10 -24.38
C LYS A 216 4.36 4.88 -23.93
N PHE A 217 3.99 4.28 -22.80
CA PHE A 217 4.63 3.08 -22.27
C PHE A 217 4.40 1.89 -23.21
N ALA A 218 3.13 1.60 -23.55
CA ALA A 218 2.77 0.54 -24.50
C ALA A 218 3.46 0.72 -25.86
N GLY A 219 3.40 1.93 -26.44
CA GLY A 219 4.09 2.24 -27.70
C GLY A 219 5.61 2.12 -27.61
N GLY A 220 6.20 2.43 -26.46
CA GLY A 220 7.63 2.29 -26.21
C GLY A 220 8.11 0.84 -26.12
N LEU A 221 7.28 -0.06 -25.58
CA LEU A 221 7.52 -1.50 -25.55
C LEU A 221 7.40 -2.11 -26.96
N LEU A 222 6.33 -1.77 -27.69
CA LEU A 222 6.11 -2.22 -29.07
C LEU A 222 7.26 -1.80 -30.00
N ALA A 223 7.72 -0.55 -29.90
CA ALA A 223 8.86 -0.06 -30.67
C ALA A 223 10.19 -0.80 -30.39
N ARG A 224 10.25 -1.64 -29.34
CA ARG A 224 11.40 -2.48 -28.98
C ARG A 224 11.15 -3.96 -29.28
N GLY A 225 10.04 -4.31 -29.94
CA GLY A 225 9.73 -5.67 -30.34
C GLY A 225 9.22 -6.58 -29.22
N VAL A 226 8.67 -6.01 -28.14
CA VAL A 226 7.98 -6.79 -27.11
C VAL A 226 6.68 -7.34 -27.69
N ASP A 227 6.40 -8.63 -27.48
CA ASP A 227 5.20 -9.30 -27.99
C ASP A 227 3.92 -8.63 -27.48
N SER A 228 2.90 -8.56 -28.32
CA SER A 228 1.62 -7.91 -28.01
C SER A 228 0.96 -8.46 -26.73
N ASN A 229 1.11 -9.76 -26.44
CA ASN A 229 0.58 -10.34 -25.20
C ASN A 229 1.38 -9.86 -23.99
N ASP A 230 2.71 -9.81 -24.10
CA ASP A 230 3.60 -9.35 -23.05
C ASP A 230 3.44 -7.85 -22.78
N VAL A 231 3.14 -7.05 -23.81
CA VAL A 231 2.85 -5.61 -23.65
C VAL A 231 1.65 -5.39 -22.73
N LEU A 232 0.57 -6.16 -22.91
CA LEU A 232 -0.61 -6.05 -22.05
C LEU A 232 -0.28 -6.46 -20.61
N SER A 233 0.43 -7.57 -20.43
CA SER A 233 0.87 -8.03 -19.10
C SER A 233 1.75 -7.00 -18.40
N LEU A 234 2.70 -6.37 -19.10
CA LEU A 234 3.57 -5.34 -18.56
C LEU A 234 2.79 -4.06 -18.21
N CYS A 235 1.78 -3.69 -19.01
CA CYS A 235 0.93 -2.54 -18.69
C CYS A 235 0.07 -2.81 -17.45
N LEU A 236 -0.48 -4.01 -17.30
CA LEU A 236 -1.23 -4.41 -16.11
C LEU A 236 -0.35 -4.43 -14.86
N LEU A 237 0.88 -4.94 -14.97
CA LEU A 237 1.87 -4.94 -13.89
C LEU A 237 2.27 -3.52 -13.48
N ALA A 238 2.57 -2.65 -14.45
CA ALA A 238 2.88 -1.24 -14.17
C ALA A 238 1.70 -0.54 -13.50
N ASN A 239 0.48 -0.80 -13.97
CA ASN A 239 -0.74 -0.23 -13.39
C ASN A 239 -0.96 -0.69 -11.95
N SER A 240 -0.73 -1.97 -11.65
CA SER A 240 -0.92 -2.51 -10.30
C SER A 240 0.02 -1.88 -9.27
N ASN A 241 1.20 -1.43 -9.72
CA ASN A 241 2.19 -0.76 -8.90
C ASN A 241 1.95 0.76 -8.78
N GLY A 242 1.07 1.32 -9.61
CA GLY A 242 0.76 2.74 -9.64
C GLY A 242 -0.02 3.21 -8.43
N ILE A 243 0.24 4.46 -8.01
CA ILE A 243 -0.47 5.14 -6.91
C ILE A 243 -1.98 5.18 -7.17
N GLU A 244 -2.37 5.50 -8.41
CA GLU A 244 -3.76 5.39 -8.86
C GLU A 244 -3.87 4.50 -10.10
N GLN A 245 -4.70 3.46 -10.00
CA GLN A 245 -4.87 2.47 -11.06
C GLN A 245 -5.89 2.94 -12.11
N ILE A 246 -5.53 2.77 -13.37
CA ILE A 246 -6.47 2.86 -14.50
C ILE A 246 -7.40 1.64 -14.43
N ASN A 247 -8.69 1.83 -14.70
CA ASN A 247 -9.64 0.72 -14.74
C ASN A 247 -9.20 -0.34 -15.77
N SER A 248 -9.26 -1.64 -15.44
CA SER A 248 -8.74 -2.70 -16.31
C SER A 248 -9.34 -2.67 -17.73
N LYS A 249 -10.65 -2.40 -17.86
CA LYS A 249 -11.29 -2.31 -19.19
C LYS A 249 -10.82 -1.07 -19.96
N GLU A 250 -10.55 0.03 -19.26
CA GLU A 250 -10.03 1.25 -19.88
C GLU A 250 -8.57 1.04 -20.32
N LEU A 251 -7.74 0.43 -19.45
CA LEU A 251 -6.36 0.08 -19.74
C LEU A 251 -6.25 -0.86 -20.95
N GLU A 252 -7.01 -1.97 -20.94
CA GLU A 252 -7.06 -2.93 -22.04
C GLU A 252 -7.41 -2.23 -23.36
N ARG A 253 -8.46 -1.40 -23.35
CA ARG A 253 -8.86 -0.62 -24.55
C ARG A 253 -7.76 0.30 -25.05
N THR A 254 -7.03 0.97 -24.17
CA THR A 254 -5.90 1.83 -24.56
C THR A 254 -4.74 1.00 -25.13
N VAL A 255 -4.39 -0.12 -24.51
CA VAL A 255 -3.30 -1.00 -24.96
C VAL A 255 -3.63 -1.64 -26.31
N GLU A 256 -4.84 -2.18 -26.47
CA GLU A 256 -5.31 -2.73 -27.75
C GLU A 256 -5.26 -1.70 -28.88
N SER A 257 -5.64 -0.45 -28.60
CA SER A 257 -5.56 0.64 -29.58
C SER A 257 -4.12 0.89 -30.03
N MET A 258 -3.16 0.81 -29.10
CA MET A 258 -1.74 0.97 -29.42
C MET A 258 -1.17 -0.20 -30.22
N ILE A 259 -1.54 -1.44 -29.88
CA ILE A 259 -1.14 -2.65 -30.62
C ILE A 259 -1.67 -2.58 -32.06
N LYS A 260 -2.97 -2.35 -32.24
CA LYS A 260 -3.61 -2.21 -33.57
C LYS A 260 -2.96 -1.11 -34.42
N LYS A 261 -2.51 -0.01 -33.78
CA LYS A 261 -1.82 1.07 -34.48
C LYS A 261 -0.39 0.70 -34.89
N HIS A 262 0.28 -0.14 -34.12
CA HIS A 262 1.64 -0.60 -34.40
C HIS A 262 1.67 -1.65 -35.51
N GLU A 263 0.75 -2.62 -35.50
CA GLU A 263 0.65 -3.67 -36.54
C GLU A 263 0.29 -3.13 -37.93
N ARG A 264 -0.26 -1.92 -38.01
CA ARG A 264 -0.57 -1.23 -39.27
C ARG A 264 0.61 -0.46 -39.87
N ARG A 265 1.76 -0.41 -39.19
CA ARG A 265 2.97 0.31 -39.63
C ARG A 265 3.99 -0.65 -40.19
#